data_AF-A0A2E3ZRE2-F1
#
_entry.id   AF-A0A2E3ZRE2-F1
#
_cell.length_a   1.000
_cell.length_b   1.000
_cell.length_c   1.000
_cell.angle_alpha   90.00
_cell.angle_beta   90.00
_cell.angle_gamma   90.00
#
_symmetry.space_group_name_H-M   'P 1'
#
loop_
_entity.id
_entity.type
_entity.pdbx_description
1 polymer ?
#
loop_
_entity_poly.entity_id
_entity_poly.type
_entity_poly.pdbx_seq_one_letter_code
_entity_poly.pdbx_strand_id
1 'polypeptide(L)'
;MTRKVLLLRPHELQGLVSMKEAIDIVEQGYREARFYPAISAPRRRVHSPSGVRVSNFPGGIHGLGVIGTGERPDKLNKGGGNQTKEFRGYPVHLVHNSNNGQLLSIMIGEIDEKTLGYTSVMALHTAATSWVGFRHLPRQDVKIAGLFGSAGQAVNQLLALLTERGSITTVKVYSRDPANRQNFAEKYSKQFNIEIIPVETPEAVIKGSDVVHCATNTSVPLFEGKLLEPGQHVTGIVGSNVQLIKSGYRSTRRRELDDKTAERADLIVCNLRETIEIEEPGDLYEPLEKGLIKLENIYELGELGTECCLGRTSQEQITYHKNTNGNGVADLGIAKRAYDLAKADGRGTWLELADPKDLPQAI
;
A
#
# COMPACT_ATOMS: atom_id res chain seq x y z
N MET A 1 2.94 -21.34 -33.44
CA MET A 1 3.91 -20.26 -33.10
C MET A 1 4.19 -20.40 -31.62
N THR A 2 5.45 -20.45 -31.18
CA THR A 2 5.74 -20.53 -29.74
C THR A 2 5.39 -19.21 -29.06
N ARG A 3 4.76 -19.29 -27.88
CA ARG A 3 4.47 -18.12 -27.05
C ARG A 3 5.68 -17.87 -26.17
N LYS A 4 6.19 -16.63 -26.18
CA LYS A 4 7.32 -16.22 -25.35
C LYS A 4 6.84 -15.54 -24.07
N VAL A 5 7.38 -15.97 -22.93
CA VAL A 5 7.10 -15.39 -21.60
C VAL A 5 8.41 -14.96 -20.98
N LEU A 6 8.49 -13.74 -20.44
CA LEU A 6 9.70 -13.26 -19.77
C LEU A 6 9.70 -13.68 -18.30
N LEU A 7 10.65 -14.51 -17.89
CA LEU A 7 10.92 -14.79 -16.48
C LEU A 7 11.86 -13.72 -15.91
N LEU A 8 11.44 -13.06 -14.83
CA LEU A 8 12.24 -12.09 -14.08
C LEU A 8 12.50 -12.60 -12.66
N ARG A 9 13.77 -12.69 -12.29
CA ARG A 9 14.30 -13.11 -10.98
C ARG A 9 14.49 -11.89 -10.07
N PRO A 10 14.71 -12.09 -8.75
CA PRO A 10 14.74 -10.96 -7.81
C PRO A 10 15.72 -9.85 -8.19
N HIS A 11 16.96 -10.19 -8.56
CA HIS A 11 17.97 -9.18 -8.92
C HIS A 11 17.67 -8.44 -10.22
N GLU A 12 16.84 -9.01 -11.11
CA GLU A 12 16.48 -8.40 -12.40
C GLU A 12 15.39 -7.33 -12.23
N LEU A 13 14.67 -7.35 -11.10
CA LEU A 13 13.58 -6.42 -10.77
C LEU A 13 14.05 -5.13 -10.08
N GLN A 14 15.33 -5.05 -9.67
CA GLN A 14 15.82 -3.93 -8.88
C GLN A 14 16.16 -2.71 -9.74
N GLY A 15 15.92 -1.51 -9.23
CA GLY A 15 16.37 -0.27 -9.86
C GLY A 15 15.57 0.17 -11.08
N LEU A 16 14.37 -0.39 -11.29
CA LEU A 16 13.58 -0.16 -12.50
C LEU A 16 12.60 1.02 -12.34
N VAL A 17 11.74 0.98 -11.32
CA VAL A 17 10.57 1.86 -11.21
C VAL A 17 10.82 2.95 -10.17
N SER A 18 10.62 4.21 -10.54
CA SER A 18 10.67 5.33 -9.61
C SER A 18 9.36 5.48 -8.83
N MET A 19 9.43 6.11 -7.65
CA MET A 19 8.23 6.40 -6.86
C MET A 19 7.19 7.23 -7.63
N LYS A 20 7.63 8.22 -8.41
CA LYS A 20 6.74 9.08 -9.21
C LYS A 20 5.95 8.27 -10.25
N GLU A 21 6.64 7.41 -11.00
CA GLU A 21 5.98 6.51 -11.96
C GLU A 21 4.99 5.59 -11.27
N ALA A 22 5.36 5.02 -10.12
CA ALA A 22 4.48 4.15 -9.36
C ALA A 22 3.20 4.88 -8.91
N ILE A 23 3.29 6.11 -8.39
CA ILE A 23 2.12 6.89 -7.98
C ILE A 23 1.19 7.16 -9.19
N ASP A 24 1.75 7.62 -10.31
CA ASP A 24 0.96 7.94 -11.52
C ASP A 24 0.23 6.70 -12.07
N ILE A 25 0.92 5.56 -12.10
CA ILE A 25 0.34 4.28 -12.52
C ILE A 25 -0.79 3.86 -11.58
N VAL A 26 -0.57 3.92 -10.27
CA VAL A 26 -1.54 3.47 -9.28
C VAL A 26 -2.78 4.35 -9.31
N GLU A 27 -2.62 5.67 -9.45
CA GLU A 27 -3.74 6.61 -9.62
C GLU A 27 -4.54 6.33 -10.88
N GLN A 28 -3.87 6.13 -12.02
CA GLN A 28 -4.54 5.73 -13.26
C GLN A 28 -5.38 4.47 -13.03
N GLY A 29 -4.81 3.47 -12.37
CA GLY A 29 -5.48 2.22 -12.09
C GLY A 29 -6.74 2.37 -11.25
N TYR A 30 -6.68 3.13 -10.15
CA TYR A 30 -7.86 3.39 -9.32
C TYR A 30 -8.94 4.19 -10.07
N ARG A 31 -8.54 5.19 -10.87
CA ARG A 31 -9.45 5.95 -11.72
C ARG A 31 -10.14 5.06 -12.75
N GLU A 32 -9.42 4.15 -13.39
CA GLU A 32 -10.00 3.20 -14.35
C GLU A 32 -10.91 2.17 -13.67
N ALA A 33 -10.55 1.71 -12.48
CA ALA A 33 -11.35 0.77 -11.70
C ALA A 33 -12.72 1.33 -11.34
N ARG A 34 -12.88 2.65 -11.23
CA ARG A 34 -14.20 3.28 -11.08
C ARG A 34 -15.11 2.98 -12.28
N PHE A 35 -14.60 3.05 -13.50
CA PHE A 35 -15.38 2.84 -14.73
C PHE A 35 -15.52 1.35 -15.07
N TYR A 36 -14.54 0.53 -14.66
CA TYR A 36 -14.53 -0.91 -14.85
C TYR A 36 -14.18 -1.64 -13.55
N PRO A 37 -15.09 -1.72 -12.56
CA PRO A 37 -14.77 -2.27 -11.23
C PRO A 37 -14.18 -3.68 -11.25
N ALA A 38 -14.51 -4.49 -12.26
CA ALA A 38 -13.98 -5.84 -12.44
C ALA A 38 -12.45 -5.92 -12.62
N ILE A 39 -11.75 -4.81 -12.95
CA ILE A 39 -10.28 -4.80 -13.01
C ILE A 39 -9.60 -4.64 -11.64
N SER A 40 -10.37 -4.40 -10.57
CA SER A 40 -9.87 -4.26 -9.21
C SER A 40 -10.69 -5.10 -8.25
N ALA A 41 -10.13 -6.19 -7.75
CA ALA A 41 -10.78 -7.02 -6.75
C ALA A 41 -10.02 -6.98 -5.42
N PRO A 42 -10.72 -7.05 -4.28
CA PRO A 42 -10.05 -7.20 -3.00
C PRO A 42 -9.16 -8.42 -2.96
N ARG A 43 -8.06 -8.32 -2.21
CA ARG A 43 -7.16 -9.44 -1.95
C ARG A 43 -7.93 -10.63 -1.35
N ARG A 44 -7.65 -11.83 -1.85
CA ARG A 44 -8.19 -13.10 -1.32
C ARG A 44 -7.10 -13.92 -0.67
N ARG A 45 -7.48 -14.76 0.30
CA ARG A 45 -6.51 -15.57 1.06
C ARG A 45 -7.03 -16.96 1.31
N VAL A 46 -6.09 -17.89 1.28
CA VAL A 46 -6.29 -19.25 1.75
C VAL A 46 -5.28 -19.55 2.84
N HIS A 47 -5.68 -20.43 3.75
CA HIS A 47 -4.89 -20.81 4.91
C HIS A 47 -4.75 -22.33 4.96
N SER A 48 -3.55 -22.82 5.20
CA SER A 48 -3.33 -24.22 5.55
C SER A 48 -3.44 -24.42 7.06
N PRO A 49 -3.79 -25.64 7.52
CA PRO A 49 -3.75 -25.97 8.95
C PRO A 49 -2.38 -25.73 9.60
N SER A 50 -1.29 -25.81 8.82
CA SER A 50 0.09 -25.58 9.27
C SER A 50 0.46 -24.10 9.44
N GLY A 51 -0.49 -23.17 9.26
CA GLY A 51 -0.26 -21.74 9.41
C GLY A 51 0.36 -21.06 8.20
N VAL A 52 0.39 -21.75 7.05
CA VAL A 52 0.73 -21.12 5.77
C VAL A 52 -0.47 -20.33 5.30
N ARG A 53 -0.22 -19.11 4.86
CA ARG A 53 -1.19 -18.22 4.24
C ARG A 53 -0.70 -17.84 2.86
N VAL A 54 -1.52 -18.06 1.84
CA VAL A 54 -1.29 -17.52 0.50
C VAL A 54 -2.24 -16.36 0.29
N SER A 55 -1.69 -15.19 -0.03
CA SER A 55 -2.46 -14.01 -0.41
C SER A 55 -2.40 -13.81 -1.92
N ASN A 56 -3.56 -13.62 -2.55
CA ASN A 56 -3.70 -13.32 -3.98
C ASN A 56 -4.20 -11.89 -4.15
N PHE A 57 -3.63 -11.18 -5.11
CA PHE A 57 -3.89 -9.78 -5.43
C PHE A 57 -4.32 -9.67 -6.90
N PRO A 58 -5.55 -10.08 -7.25
CA PRO A 58 -6.05 -10.00 -8.62
C PRO A 58 -6.31 -8.54 -9.01
N GLY A 59 -5.90 -8.16 -10.22
CA GLY A 59 -6.23 -6.84 -10.77
C GLY A 59 -5.55 -6.54 -12.09
N GLY A 60 -5.71 -5.31 -12.56
CA GLY A 60 -5.14 -4.83 -13.81
C GLY A 60 -5.32 -3.33 -14.01
N ILE A 61 -4.78 -2.82 -15.11
CA ILE A 61 -4.95 -1.45 -15.58
C ILE A 61 -5.15 -1.54 -17.09
N HIS A 62 -6.37 -1.27 -17.56
CA HIS A 62 -6.76 -1.46 -18.95
C HIS A 62 -5.97 -0.53 -19.88
N GLY A 63 -5.79 0.74 -19.49
CA GLY A 63 -5.01 1.71 -20.25
C GLY A 63 -3.52 1.36 -20.39
N LEU A 64 -2.99 0.50 -19.53
CA LEU A 64 -1.62 -0.05 -19.65
C LEU A 64 -1.57 -1.43 -20.33
N GLY A 65 -2.74 -1.95 -20.74
CA GLY A 65 -2.86 -3.25 -21.37
C GLY A 65 -2.52 -4.42 -20.46
N VAL A 66 -2.69 -4.30 -19.13
CA VAL A 66 -2.28 -5.32 -18.16
C VAL A 66 -3.44 -5.83 -17.31
N ILE A 67 -3.47 -7.15 -17.10
CA ILE A 67 -4.29 -7.82 -16.09
C ILE A 67 -3.51 -9.00 -15.50
N GLY A 68 -3.84 -9.46 -14.30
CA GLY A 68 -3.19 -10.63 -13.73
C GLY A 68 -3.42 -10.77 -12.24
N THR A 69 -2.44 -11.39 -11.58
CA THR A 69 -2.45 -11.55 -10.13
C THR A 69 -1.04 -11.48 -9.58
N GLY A 70 -0.89 -10.80 -8.45
CA GLY A 70 0.21 -11.03 -7.51
C GLY A 70 -0.16 -12.16 -6.55
N GLU A 71 0.81 -12.94 -6.11
CA GLU A 71 0.64 -13.86 -5.00
C GLU A 71 1.80 -13.79 -4.01
N ARG A 72 1.52 -14.12 -2.75
CA ARG A 72 2.56 -14.13 -1.70
C ARG A 72 2.25 -15.14 -0.61
N PRO A 73 3.12 -16.15 -0.41
CA PRO A 73 3.02 -17.09 0.71
C PRO A 73 3.75 -16.55 1.95
N ASP A 74 3.14 -16.75 3.12
CA ASP A 74 3.71 -16.50 4.44
C ASP A 74 3.46 -17.69 5.36
N LYS A 75 4.40 -18.01 6.24
CA LYS A 75 4.11 -18.82 7.43
C LYS A 75 4.12 -17.92 8.66
N LEU A 76 2.98 -17.83 9.33
CA LEU A 76 2.79 -16.90 10.44
C LEU A 76 3.10 -17.56 11.77
N ASN A 77 3.74 -16.80 12.67
CA ASN A 77 3.86 -17.22 14.07
C ASN A 77 2.50 -17.06 14.76
N LYS A 78 2.20 -17.96 15.70
CA LYS A 78 1.02 -17.85 16.57
C LYS A 78 1.32 -16.91 17.75
N GLY A 79 0.35 -16.08 18.10
CA GLY A 79 0.41 -15.23 19.30
C GLY A 79 1.28 -13.98 19.17
N GLY A 80 1.41 -13.26 20.28
CA GLY A 80 2.14 -11.98 20.39
C GLY A 80 1.33 -10.74 19.98
N GLY A 81 1.73 -9.58 20.50
CA GLY A 81 1.06 -8.30 20.18
C GLY A 81 1.21 -7.90 18.71
N ASN A 82 2.41 -8.08 18.15
CA ASN A 82 2.72 -7.78 16.74
C ASN A 82 2.68 -9.04 15.88
N GLN A 83 2.29 -8.89 14.60
CA GLN A 83 2.34 -10.00 13.66
C GLN A 83 3.79 -10.24 13.21
N THR A 84 4.30 -11.45 13.47
CA THR A 84 5.61 -11.94 13.01
C THR A 84 5.45 -13.16 12.11
N LYS A 85 6.51 -13.53 11.40
CA LYS A 85 6.48 -14.59 10.40
C LYS A 85 7.69 -15.51 10.57
N GLU A 86 7.47 -16.81 10.49
CA GLU A 86 8.52 -17.83 10.43
C GLU A 86 9.12 -17.90 9.02
N PHE A 87 8.26 -17.84 8.00
CA PHE A 87 8.65 -17.83 6.60
C PHE A 87 7.96 -16.69 5.85
N ARG A 88 8.70 -16.09 4.92
CA ARG A 88 8.19 -15.09 4.00
C ARG A 88 8.71 -15.42 2.61
N GLY A 89 7.81 -15.80 1.71
CA GLY A 89 8.15 -15.98 0.31
C GLY A 89 8.28 -14.66 -0.42
N TYR A 90 8.99 -14.68 -1.54
CA TYR A 90 8.93 -13.59 -2.50
C TYR A 90 7.50 -13.41 -3.03
N PRO A 91 7.08 -12.18 -3.33
CA PRO A 91 5.92 -11.99 -4.17
C PRO A 91 6.20 -12.57 -5.56
N VAL A 92 5.16 -13.15 -6.16
CA VAL A 92 5.19 -13.65 -7.53
C VAL A 92 4.10 -12.93 -8.31
N HIS A 93 4.44 -12.34 -9.45
CA HIS A 93 3.48 -11.64 -10.30
C HIS A 93 3.32 -12.38 -11.63
N LEU A 94 2.06 -12.68 -11.97
CA LEU A 94 1.68 -13.24 -13.26
C LEU A 94 1.05 -12.14 -14.10
N VAL A 95 1.84 -11.57 -15.00
CA VAL A 95 1.47 -10.39 -15.79
C VAL A 95 0.92 -10.84 -17.14
N HIS A 96 -0.35 -10.55 -17.42
CA HIS A 96 -1.00 -10.87 -18.69
C HIS A 96 -1.36 -9.60 -19.47
N ASN A 97 -1.46 -9.74 -20.79
CA ASN A 97 -2.02 -8.71 -21.64
C ASN A 97 -3.55 -8.70 -21.50
N SER A 98 -4.13 -7.56 -21.12
CA SER A 98 -5.57 -7.44 -20.86
C SER A 98 -6.46 -7.59 -22.09
N ASN A 99 -5.91 -7.42 -23.30
CA ASN A 99 -6.70 -7.41 -24.54
C ASN A 99 -6.82 -8.81 -25.16
N ASN A 100 -5.87 -9.71 -24.90
CA ASN A 100 -5.84 -11.04 -25.52
C ASN A 100 -5.57 -12.19 -24.52
N GLY A 101 -5.34 -11.89 -23.24
CA GLY A 101 -5.10 -12.87 -22.19
C GLY A 101 -3.73 -13.55 -22.24
N GLN A 102 -2.82 -13.12 -23.10
CA GLN A 102 -1.49 -13.72 -23.20
C GLN A 102 -0.66 -13.44 -21.95
N LEU A 103 -0.07 -14.47 -21.36
CA LEU A 103 0.94 -14.32 -20.30
C LEU A 103 2.19 -13.63 -20.88
N LEU A 104 2.53 -12.47 -20.32
CA LEU A 104 3.68 -11.67 -20.73
C LEU A 104 4.92 -12.01 -19.90
N SER A 105 4.73 -12.15 -18.58
CA SER A 105 5.85 -12.34 -17.65
C SER A 105 5.46 -13.08 -16.37
N ILE A 106 6.41 -13.84 -15.86
CA ILE A 106 6.43 -14.38 -14.50
C ILE A 106 7.54 -13.63 -13.76
N MET A 107 7.19 -12.92 -12.71
CA MET A 107 8.16 -12.17 -11.89
C MET A 107 8.24 -12.79 -10.52
N ILE A 108 9.46 -13.03 -10.03
CA ILE A 108 9.71 -13.57 -8.69
C ILE A 108 10.59 -12.56 -7.97
N GLY A 109 10.08 -11.94 -6.92
CA GLY A 109 10.82 -10.97 -6.13
C GLY A 109 10.17 -9.59 -6.09
N GLU A 110 10.77 -8.72 -5.30
CA GLU A 110 10.25 -7.39 -5.03
C GLU A 110 10.62 -6.42 -6.15
N ILE A 111 9.66 -5.65 -6.61
CA ILE A 111 9.92 -4.45 -7.41
C ILE A 111 10.17 -3.31 -6.42
N ASP A 112 11.43 -2.94 -6.28
CA ASP A 112 11.86 -1.91 -5.35
C ASP A 112 11.78 -0.51 -5.97
N GLU A 113 11.89 0.51 -5.11
CA GLU A 113 12.01 1.87 -5.59
C GLU A 113 13.45 2.10 -6.07
N LYS A 114 13.56 2.65 -7.27
CA LYS A 114 14.79 2.80 -8.03
C LYS A 114 15.97 3.42 -7.27
N THR A 115 15.72 4.34 -6.35
CA THR A 115 16.74 5.11 -5.62
C THR A 115 16.98 4.61 -4.20
N LEU A 116 15.98 3.96 -3.57
CA LEU A 116 16.09 3.43 -2.22
C LEU A 116 16.62 2.01 -2.14
N GLY A 117 16.42 1.23 -3.20
CA GLY A 117 16.63 -0.20 -3.15
C GLY A 117 15.55 -0.92 -2.33
N TYR A 118 15.76 -2.20 -2.04
CA TYR A 118 14.89 -2.96 -1.15
C TYR A 118 14.93 -2.43 0.30
N THR A 119 13.78 -2.02 0.81
CA THR A 119 13.60 -1.55 2.20
C THR A 119 12.66 -2.46 3.01
N SER A 120 11.59 -2.92 2.37
CA SER A 120 10.59 -3.83 2.92
C SER A 120 9.84 -4.50 1.78
N VAL A 121 9.31 -5.68 2.08
CA VAL A 121 8.34 -6.38 1.22
C VAL A 121 7.19 -5.47 0.87
N MET A 122 6.93 -5.37 -0.43
CA MET A 122 5.92 -4.54 -1.07
C MET A 122 5.90 -3.13 -0.45
N ALA A 123 7.04 -2.45 -0.43
CA ALA A 123 7.11 -1.07 0.08
C ALA A 123 6.66 -0.05 -0.97
N LEU A 124 7.15 -0.18 -2.20
CA LEU A 124 6.84 0.72 -3.31
C LEU A 124 5.34 0.80 -3.58
N HIS A 125 4.66 -0.35 -3.71
CA HIS A 125 3.21 -0.36 -4.00
C HIS A 125 2.37 0.25 -2.87
N THR A 126 2.78 0.09 -1.60
CA THR A 126 2.00 0.51 -0.42
C THR A 126 2.16 2.01 -0.28
N ALA A 127 3.39 2.51 -0.45
CA ALA A 127 3.65 3.93 -0.54
C ALA A 127 2.89 4.54 -1.72
N ALA A 128 3.11 4.08 -2.95
CA ALA A 128 2.43 4.65 -4.12
C ALA A 128 0.90 4.74 -3.93
N THR A 129 0.27 3.70 -3.38
CA THR A 129 -1.17 3.71 -3.05
C THR A 129 -1.53 4.76 -2.00
N SER A 130 -0.77 4.87 -0.90
CA SER A 130 -1.00 5.87 0.14
C SER A 130 -0.99 7.30 -0.41
N TRP A 131 -0.13 7.60 -1.39
CA TRP A 131 0.04 8.95 -1.91
C TRP A 131 -0.81 9.30 -3.13
N VAL A 132 -1.54 8.35 -3.72
CA VAL A 132 -2.66 8.68 -4.65
C VAL A 132 -3.66 9.62 -3.97
N GLY A 133 -4.03 9.32 -2.72
CA GLY A 133 -4.93 10.19 -1.95
C GLY A 133 -4.32 11.56 -1.63
N PHE A 134 -3.00 11.68 -1.63
CA PHE A 134 -2.31 12.89 -1.20
C PHE A 134 -2.47 14.06 -2.18
N ARG A 135 -2.79 13.81 -3.45
CA ARG A 135 -3.12 14.90 -4.40
C ARG A 135 -4.37 15.67 -3.98
N HIS A 136 -5.31 15.02 -3.31
CA HIS A 136 -6.67 15.52 -3.08
C HIS A 136 -7.02 15.77 -1.61
N LEU A 137 -6.35 15.10 -0.66
CA LEU A 137 -6.78 15.07 0.75
C LEU A 137 -6.10 16.10 1.66
N PRO A 138 -4.79 16.35 1.59
CA PRO A 138 -4.10 17.35 2.40
C PRO A 138 -4.27 18.76 1.84
N ARG A 139 -3.94 19.76 2.66
CA ARG A 139 -3.82 21.14 2.22
C ARG A 139 -2.67 21.28 1.19
N GLN A 140 -2.72 22.32 0.36
CA GLN A 140 -1.67 22.54 -0.65
C GLN A 140 -0.39 23.12 -0.05
N ASP A 141 -0.49 23.84 1.07
CA ASP A 141 0.59 24.55 1.75
C ASP A 141 1.27 23.73 2.84
N VAL A 142 1.23 22.39 2.76
CA VAL A 142 1.84 21.47 3.75
C VAL A 142 3.35 21.69 3.87
N LYS A 143 3.85 21.82 5.09
CA LYS A 143 5.27 22.04 5.45
C LYS A 143 5.82 21.02 6.42
N ILE A 144 5.00 20.54 7.35
CA ILE A 144 5.43 19.68 8.45
C ILE A 144 4.73 18.33 8.36
N ALA A 145 5.50 17.25 8.31
CA ALA A 145 4.99 15.89 8.34
C ALA A 145 5.29 15.22 9.68
N GLY A 146 4.32 14.48 10.21
CA GLY A 146 4.49 13.52 11.28
C GLY A 146 4.60 12.10 10.71
N LEU A 147 5.55 11.32 11.20
CA LEU A 147 5.78 9.94 10.76
C LEU A 147 5.86 9.00 11.97
N PHE A 148 4.89 8.11 12.10
CA PHE A 148 4.97 6.97 13.01
C PHE A 148 5.62 5.78 12.31
N GLY A 149 6.73 5.31 12.85
CA GLY A 149 7.54 4.22 12.29
C GLY A 149 8.87 4.71 11.74
N SER A 150 9.89 3.86 11.85
CA SER A 150 11.28 4.16 11.49
C SER A 150 11.93 2.98 10.75
N ALA A 151 11.11 2.21 10.01
CA ALA A 151 11.52 0.99 9.30
C ALA A 151 11.27 1.10 7.78
N GLY A 152 11.40 -0.02 7.06
CA GLY A 152 11.36 -0.04 5.59
C GLY A 152 10.09 0.52 4.94
N GLN A 153 8.91 0.27 5.52
CA GLN A 153 7.67 0.90 5.04
C GLN A 153 7.70 2.42 5.27
N ALA A 154 8.16 2.87 6.44
CA ALA A 154 8.19 4.30 6.79
C ALA A 154 9.08 5.13 5.85
N VAL A 155 10.24 4.62 5.41
CA VAL A 155 11.09 5.35 4.45
C VAL A 155 10.45 5.44 3.06
N ASN A 156 9.74 4.41 2.59
CA ASN A 156 9.04 4.47 1.31
C ASN A 156 7.88 5.46 1.35
N GLN A 157 7.17 5.51 2.48
CA GLN A 157 6.12 6.50 2.72
C GLN A 157 6.69 7.92 2.76
N LEU A 158 7.83 8.12 3.41
CA LEU A 158 8.54 9.40 3.39
C LEU A 158 8.96 9.80 1.97
N LEU A 159 9.58 8.91 1.19
CA LEU A 159 9.98 9.24 -0.18
C LEU A 159 8.79 9.65 -1.04
N ALA A 160 7.69 8.92 -0.95
CA ALA A 160 6.52 9.19 -1.75
C ALA A 160 5.81 10.48 -1.34
N LEU A 161 5.83 10.81 -0.05
CA LEU A 161 5.44 12.13 0.44
C LEU A 161 6.26 13.26 -0.19
N LEU A 162 7.59 13.14 -0.14
CA LEU A 162 8.49 14.15 -0.70
C LEU A 162 8.38 14.25 -2.23
N THR A 163 8.04 13.13 -2.88
CA THR A 163 7.79 13.07 -4.34
C THR A 163 6.55 13.89 -4.72
N GLU A 164 5.47 13.79 -3.96
CA GLU A 164 4.22 14.51 -4.24
C GLU A 164 4.18 15.92 -3.64
N ARG A 165 5.00 16.19 -2.61
CA ARG A 165 5.11 17.50 -1.96
C ARG A 165 6.54 17.85 -1.60
N GLY A 166 7.22 18.48 -2.56
CA GLY A 166 8.50 19.14 -2.31
C GLY A 166 8.41 20.36 -1.38
N SER A 167 7.22 20.76 -0.94
CA SER A 167 7.02 21.89 -0.01
C SER A 167 7.36 21.55 1.44
N ILE A 168 7.46 20.26 1.78
CA ILE A 168 7.72 19.79 3.15
C ILE A 168 9.17 20.08 3.52
N THR A 169 9.37 20.69 4.67
CA THR A 169 10.68 21.11 5.18
C THR A 169 11.11 20.31 6.40
N THR A 170 10.15 19.79 7.17
CA THR A 170 10.40 19.13 8.46
C THR A 170 9.57 17.86 8.61
N VAL A 171 10.19 16.78 9.09
CA VAL A 171 9.55 15.50 9.40
C VAL A 171 9.79 15.14 10.85
N LYS A 172 8.73 15.05 11.66
CA LYS A 172 8.77 14.58 13.04
C LYS A 172 8.59 13.07 13.05
N VAL A 173 9.61 12.31 13.45
CA VAL A 173 9.55 10.84 13.44
C VAL A 173 9.49 10.26 14.85
N TYR A 174 8.58 9.32 15.06
CA TYR A 174 8.50 8.55 16.30
C TYR A 174 8.46 7.05 16.04
N SER A 175 9.24 6.33 16.83
CA SER A 175 9.09 4.89 17.04
C SER A 175 9.40 4.58 18.50
N ARG A 176 8.86 3.47 19.02
CA ARG A 176 9.05 3.04 20.42
C ARG A 176 10.53 2.97 20.83
N ASP A 177 11.37 2.50 19.92
CA ASP A 177 12.80 2.40 20.12
C ASP A 177 13.47 3.74 19.74
N PRO A 178 14.12 4.45 20.69
CA PRO A 178 14.82 5.70 20.42
C PRO A 178 15.99 5.56 19.44
N ALA A 179 16.75 4.48 19.53
CA ALA A 179 17.89 4.26 18.65
C ALA A 179 17.45 4.08 17.20
N ASN A 180 16.34 3.38 16.96
CA ASN A 180 15.78 3.22 15.61
C ASN A 180 15.35 4.55 14.98
N ARG A 181 14.63 5.42 15.72
CA ARG A 181 14.21 6.72 15.18
C ARG A 181 15.38 7.68 15.00
N GLN A 182 16.40 7.62 15.86
CA GLN A 182 17.63 8.40 15.72
C GLN A 182 18.39 7.99 14.45
N ASN A 183 18.65 6.70 14.27
CA ASN A 183 19.33 6.16 13.08
C ASN A 183 18.56 6.46 11.79
N PHE A 184 17.23 6.37 11.83
CA PHE A 184 16.36 6.72 10.71
C PHE A 184 16.51 8.20 10.34
N ALA A 185 16.42 9.09 11.33
CA ALA A 185 16.57 10.53 11.12
C ALA A 185 17.95 10.88 10.55
N GLU A 186 19.03 10.35 11.13
CA GLU A 186 20.40 10.64 10.68
C GLU A 186 20.66 10.18 9.24
N LYS A 187 20.19 8.96 8.89
CA LYS A 187 20.37 8.41 7.56
C LYS A 187 19.55 9.19 6.52
N TYR A 188 18.25 9.32 6.76
CA TYR A 188 17.34 9.82 5.73
C TYR A 188 17.27 11.34 5.64
N SER A 189 17.65 12.08 6.69
CA SER A 189 17.86 13.53 6.57
C SER A 189 18.94 13.83 5.53
N LYS A 190 20.06 13.09 5.57
CA LYS A 190 21.16 13.23 4.61
C LYS A 190 20.75 12.78 3.21
N GLN A 191 20.09 11.62 3.12
CA GLN A 191 19.72 11.04 1.83
C GLN A 191 18.70 11.89 1.07
N PHE A 192 17.71 12.47 1.76
CA PHE A 192 16.67 13.28 1.13
C PHE A 192 16.88 14.78 1.24
N ASN A 193 17.96 15.21 1.89
CA ASN A 193 18.28 16.62 2.15
C ASN A 193 17.08 17.37 2.79
N ILE A 194 16.56 16.81 3.87
CA ILE A 194 15.43 17.36 4.64
C ILE A 194 15.69 17.25 6.14
N GLU A 195 15.09 18.12 6.94
CA GLU A 195 15.13 18.00 8.40
C GLU A 195 14.22 16.87 8.87
N ILE A 196 14.79 15.84 9.51
CA ILE A 196 14.03 14.81 10.22
C ILE A 196 14.36 14.88 11.71
N ILE A 197 13.35 15.20 12.52
CA ILE A 197 13.44 15.37 13.96
C ILE A 197 12.91 14.11 14.66
N PRO A 198 13.76 13.31 15.32
CA PRO A 198 13.28 12.22 16.16
C PRO A 198 12.66 12.80 17.43
N VAL A 199 11.34 12.63 17.59
CA VAL A 199 10.60 13.16 18.76
C VAL A 199 10.46 12.11 19.86
N GLU A 200 10.24 12.56 21.09
CA GLU A 200 10.22 11.68 22.26
C GLU A 200 8.87 11.02 22.54
N THR A 201 7.77 11.61 22.07
CA THR A 201 6.41 11.13 22.36
C THR A 201 5.54 11.04 21.10
N PRO A 202 4.51 10.18 21.09
CA PRO A 202 3.51 10.13 20.02
C PRO A 202 2.83 11.48 19.75
N GLU A 203 2.49 12.23 20.79
CA GLU A 203 1.76 13.50 20.71
C GLU A 203 2.59 14.56 19.97
N ALA A 204 3.91 14.54 20.13
CA ALA A 204 4.82 15.43 19.43
C ALA A 204 4.82 15.21 17.90
N VAL A 205 4.47 14.01 17.42
CA VAL A 205 4.29 13.74 15.98
C VAL A 205 3.05 14.43 15.44
N ILE A 206 1.97 14.48 16.23
CA ILE A 206 0.69 15.06 15.81
C ILE A 206 0.72 16.58 15.88
N LYS A 207 1.18 17.12 17.00
CA LYS A 207 1.07 18.55 17.32
C LYS A 207 1.76 19.41 16.26
N GLY A 208 0.98 20.27 15.59
CA GLY A 208 1.47 21.17 14.54
C GLY A 208 2.10 20.47 13.32
N SER A 209 1.74 19.22 13.06
CA SER A 209 2.04 18.57 11.78
C SER A 209 0.86 18.78 10.83
N ASP A 210 1.11 19.07 9.56
CA ASP A 210 0.02 19.22 8.58
C ASP A 210 -0.50 17.87 8.12
N VAL A 211 0.40 16.89 8.05
CA VAL A 211 0.10 15.52 7.63
C VAL A 211 0.72 14.53 8.60
N VAL A 212 0.01 13.46 8.92
CA VAL A 212 0.44 12.41 9.85
C VAL A 212 0.35 11.07 9.14
N HIS A 213 1.49 10.39 9.01
CA HIS A 213 1.56 9.09 8.37
C HIS A 213 1.92 8.00 9.37
N CYS A 214 1.12 6.93 9.40
CA CYS A 214 1.32 5.77 10.25
C CYS A 214 1.80 4.58 9.43
N ALA A 215 3.06 4.18 9.63
CA ALA A 215 3.74 3.09 8.95
C ALA A 215 4.40 2.13 9.94
N THR A 216 3.59 1.58 10.85
CA THR A 216 4.03 0.72 11.96
C THR A 216 3.54 -0.72 11.82
N ASN A 217 4.05 -1.60 12.68
CA ASN A 217 3.54 -2.97 12.81
C ASN A 217 2.65 -3.16 14.05
N THR A 218 2.11 -2.07 14.61
CA THR A 218 1.27 -2.13 15.81
C THR A 218 -0.04 -2.87 15.56
N SER A 219 -0.79 -3.12 16.63
CA SER A 219 -2.20 -3.55 16.59
C SER A 219 -3.02 -2.84 17.67
N VAL A 220 -2.48 -1.74 18.21
CA VAL A 220 -3.11 -0.83 19.15
C VAL A 220 -2.94 0.60 18.62
N PRO A 221 -3.87 1.52 18.94
CA PRO A 221 -3.78 2.91 18.51
C PRO A 221 -2.43 3.56 18.87
N LEU A 222 -1.91 4.37 17.95
CA LEU A 222 -0.65 5.09 18.10
C LEU A 222 -0.81 6.40 18.88
N PHE A 223 -1.98 7.01 18.79
CA PHE A 223 -2.34 8.27 19.44
C PHE A 223 -3.86 8.33 19.63
N GLU A 224 -4.32 9.25 20.47
CA GLU A 224 -5.75 9.54 20.64
C GLU A 224 -6.25 10.48 19.54
N GLY A 225 -7.29 10.13 18.80
CA GLY A 225 -7.82 10.93 17.68
C GLY A 225 -8.29 12.32 18.11
N LYS A 226 -8.56 12.55 19.40
CA LYS A 226 -8.86 13.87 19.98
C LYS A 226 -7.70 14.88 19.84
N LEU A 227 -6.47 14.40 19.60
CA LEU A 227 -5.28 15.22 19.41
C LEU A 227 -5.17 15.82 18.01
N LEU A 228 -5.98 15.35 17.04
CA LEU A 228 -5.95 15.90 15.70
C LEU A 228 -6.37 17.38 15.71
N GLU A 229 -5.66 18.18 14.92
CA GLU A 229 -5.90 19.61 14.74
C GLU A 229 -6.70 19.82 13.44
N PRO A 230 -7.54 20.87 13.35
CA PRO A 230 -8.18 21.24 12.10
C PRO A 230 -7.19 21.36 10.95
N GLY A 231 -7.61 20.92 9.76
CA GLY A 231 -6.79 20.96 8.55
C GLY A 231 -5.78 19.82 8.39
N GLN A 232 -5.65 18.93 9.37
CA GLN A 232 -4.73 17.81 9.28
C GLN A 232 -5.19 16.74 8.27
N HIS A 233 -4.21 16.05 7.70
CA HIS A 233 -4.40 14.81 6.97
C HIS A 233 -3.76 13.64 7.70
N VAL A 234 -4.47 12.52 7.84
CA VAL A 234 -3.94 11.30 8.47
C VAL A 234 -3.96 10.16 7.46
N THR A 235 -2.89 9.38 7.40
CA THR A 235 -2.85 8.10 6.67
C THR A 235 -2.44 6.96 7.59
N GLY A 236 -3.17 5.84 7.54
CA GLY A 236 -2.77 4.58 8.20
C GLY A 236 -2.71 3.43 7.20
N ILE A 237 -1.70 2.56 7.32
CA ILE A 237 -1.40 1.53 6.31
C ILE A 237 -1.45 0.10 6.85
N VAL A 238 -1.63 -0.09 8.16
CA VAL A 238 -1.66 -1.44 8.70
C VAL A 238 -2.84 -2.24 8.15
N GLY A 239 -2.52 -3.36 7.52
CA GLY A 239 -3.52 -4.30 7.02
C GLY A 239 -4.05 -5.23 8.11
N SER A 240 -5.33 -5.62 8.00
CA SER A 240 -5.96 -6.64 8.84
C SER A 240 -6.26 -7.93 8.07
N ASN A 241 -6.54 -8.99 8.83
CA ASN A 241 -6.96 -10.30 8.34
C ASN A 241 -7.88 -10.95 9.38
N VAL A 242 -9.19 -10.78 9.27
CA VAL A 242 -10.14 -11.40 10.20
C VAL A 242 -9.98 -12.92 10.30
N GLN A 243 -9.53 -13.59 9.23
CA GLN A 243 -9.33 -15.04 9.26
C GLN A 243 -8.25 -15.48 10.26
N LEU A 244 -7.29 -14.61 10.62
CA LEU A 244 -6.35 -14.92 11.71
C LEU A 244 -7.00 -14.87 13.08
N ILE A 245 -8.08 -14.13 13.23
CA ILE A 245 -8.88 -14.12 14.46
C ILE A 245 -9.73 -15.38 14.50
N LYS A 246 -10.48 -15.65 13.42
CA LYS A 246 -11.35 -16.82 13.30
C LYS A 246 -10.59 -18.14 13.46
N SER A 247 -9.31 -18.19 13.06
CA SER A 247 -8.43 -19.36 13.21
C SER A 247 -7.62 -19.39 14.53
N GLY A 248 -7.82 -18.44 15.43
CA GLY A 248 -7.13 -18.38 16.73
C GLY A 248 -5.65 -17.99 16.65
N TYR A 249 -5.15 -17.54 15.50
CA TYR A 249 -3.79 -17.00 15.36
C TYR A 249 -3.62 -15.62 16.01
N ARG A 250 -4.73 -14.88 16.18
CA ARG A 250 -4.79 -13.56 16.82
C ARG A 250 -6.08 -13.41 17.63
N SER A 251 -6.04 -12.52 18.62
CA SER A 251 -7.20 -12.18 19.45
C SER A 251 -7.92 -10.91 19.01
N THR A 252 -7.26 -10.00 18.28
CA THR A 252 -7.81 -8.70 17.89
C THR A 252 -7.58 -8.38 16.42
N ARG A 253 -8.48 -7.55 15.87
CA ARG A 253 -8.29 -6.90 14.55
C ARG A 253 -7.08 -5.98 14.63
N ARG A 254 -6.40 -5.81 13.50
CA ARG A 254 -5.22 -4.92 13.44
C ARG A 254 -5.68 -3.50 13.18
N ARG A 255 -5.07 -2.57 13.91
CA ARG A 255 -5.30 -1.13 13.79
C ARG A 255 -4.06 -0.32 14.20
N GLU A 256 -3.99 0.91 13.70
CA GLU A 256 -3.02 1.95 14.02
C GLU A 256 -3.67 3.18 14.65
N LEU A 257 -4.94 3.40 14.36
CA LEU A 257 -5.70 4.59 14.72
C LEU A 257 -6.89 4.19 15.58
N ASP A 258 -7.28 5.04 16.54
CA ASP A 258 -8.44 4.83 17.40
C ASP A 258 -9.76 5.19 16.68
N ASP A 259 -10.90 4.89 17.31
CA ASP A 259 -12.21 5.16 16.70
C ASP A 259 -12.46 6.65 16.55
N LYS A 260 -11.93 7.45 17.51
CA LYS A 260 -12.08 8.91 17.52
C LYS A 260 -11.43 9.55 16.30
N THR A 261 -10.37 8.95 15.74
CA THR A 261 -9.76 9.38 14.49
C THR A 261 -10.75 9.32 13.32
N ALA A 262 -11.49 8.22 13.20
CA ALA A 262 -12.51 8.08 12.16
C ALA A 262 -13.72 8.97 12.43
N GLU A 263 -14.18 9.04 13.68
CA GLU A 263 -15.31 9.89 14.09
C GLU A 263 -15.08 11.39 13.84
N ARG A 264 -13.83 11.86 13.97
CA ARG A 264 -13.48 13.28 13.75
C ARG A 264 -13.13 13.62 12.31
N ALA A 265 -12.92 12.63 11.44
CA ALA A 265 -12.58 12.90 10.06
C ALA A 265 -13.81 13.42 9.31
N ASP A 266 -13.69 14.60 8.72
CA ASP A 266 -14.72 15.17 7.84
C ASP A 266 -14.82 14.42 6.50
N LEU A 267 -13.71 13.77 6.11
CA LEU A 267 -13.62 12.97 4.89
C LEU A 267 -12.77 11.73 5.15
N ILE A 268 -13.36 10.55 4.93
CA ILE A 268 -12.68 9.26 5.03
C ILE A 268 -12.57 8.64 3.63
N VAL A 269 -11.36 8.22 3.29
CA VAL A 269 -11.06 7.51 2.04
C VAL A 269 -10.42 6.16 2.36
N CYS A 270 -10.78 5.13 1.58
CA CYS A 270 -10.12 3.84 1.58
C CYS A 270 -9.70 3.40 0.17
N ASN A 271 -8.96 2.31 0.06
CA ASN A 271 -8.60 1.76 -1.25
C ASN A 271 -9.84 1.25 -2.00
N LEU A 272 -10.60 0.36 -1.35
CA LEU A 272 -11.87 -0.22 -1.78
C LEU A 272 -12.73 -0.49 -0.54
N ARG A 273 -14.03 -0.18 -0.60
CA ARG A 273 -14.97 -0.43 0.50
C ARG A 273 -15.16 -1.92 0.78
N GLU A 274 -15.27 -2.73 -0.27
CA GLU A 274 -15.42 -4.21 -0.16
C GLU A 274 -14.27 -4.83 0.67
N THR A 275 -13.07 -4.23 0.66
CA THR A 275 -11.95 -4.69 1.50
C THR A 275 -12.24 -4.54 2.99
N ILE A 276 -12.97 -3.50 3.41
CA ILE A 276 -13.32 -3.29 4.82
C ILE A 276 -14.16 -4.45 5.33
N GLU A 277 -15.13 -4.91 4.54
CA GLU A 277 -16.04 -6.00 4.89
C GLU A 277 -15.33 -7.36 4.91
N ILE A 278 -14.45 -7.62 3.93
CA ILE A 278 -13.76 -8.91 3.81
C ILE A 278 -12.67 -9.07 4.88
N GLU A 279 -11.98 -7.98 5.22
CA GLU A 279 -10.74 -8.02 5.99
C GLU A 279 -10.89 -7.53 7.43
N GLU A 280 -11.98 -6.80 7.70
CA GLU A 280 -12.31 -6.19 8.99
C GLU A 280 -11.11 -5.45 9.61
N PRO A 281 -10.56 -4.40 8.95
CA PRO A 281 -9.52 -3.57 9.54
C PRO A 281 -10.05 -2.80 10.73
N GLY A 282 -9.42 -2.95 11.90
CA GLY A 282 -9.92 -2.39 13.15
C GLY A 282 -10.06 -0.86 13.11
N ASP A 283 -9.26 -0.17 12.28
CA ASP A 283 -9.34 1.29 12.15
C ASP A 283 -10.66 1.80 11.55
N LEU A 284 -11.35 1.00 10.72
CA LEU A 284 -12.60 1.40 10.07
C LEU A 284 -13.77 0.46 10.39
N TYR A 285 -13.51 -0.85 10.49
CA TYR A 285 -14.56 -1.83 10.76
C TYR A 285 -15.14 -1.70 12.17
N GLU A 286 -14.31 -1.47 13.20
CA GLU A 286 -14.79 -1.32 14.58
C GLU A 286 -15.65 -0.05 14.78
N PRO A 287 -15.29 1.15 14.27
CA PRO A 287 -16.18 2.30 14.35
C PRO A 287 -17.45 2.14 13.50
N LEU A 288 -17.42 1.40 12.39
CA LEU A 288 -18.63 1.02 11.63
C LEU A 288 -19.55 0.12 12.48
N GLU A 289 -19.00 -0.91 13.11
CA GLU A 289 -19.71 -1.86 13.98
C GLU A 289 -20.36 -1.14 15.18
N LYS A 290 -19.73 -0.08 15.68
CA LYS A 290 -20.24 0.79 16.74
C LYS A 290 -21.22 1.87 16.27
N GLY A 291 -21.43 2.02 14.97
CA GLY A 291 -22.28 3.07 14.38
C GLY A 291 -21.72 4.48 14.51
N LEU A 292 -20.42 4.64 14.77
CA LEU A 292 -19.75 5.95 14.88
C LEU A 292 -19.53 6.60 13.51
N ILE A 293 -19.40 5.77 12.48
CA ILE A 293 -19.31 6.17 11.07
C ILE A 293 -20.20 5.25 10.24
N LYS A 294 -20.46 5.62 8.98
CA LYS A 294 -21.24 4.80 8.04
C LYS A 294 -20.43 4.47 6.80
N LEU A 295 -20.59 3.27 6.26
CA LEU A 295 -19.86 2.80 5.08
C LEU A 295 -20.16 3.67 3.84
N GLU A 296 -21.39 4.17 3.72
CA GLU A 296 -21.84 5.08 2.66
C GLU A 296 -21.10 6.44 2.66
N ASN A 297 -20.49 6.83 3.79
CA ASN A 297 -19.73 8.06 3.94
C ASN A 297 -18.22 7.85 3.76
N ILE A 298 -17.79 6.63 3.40
CA ILE A 298 -16.39 6.30 3.10
C ILE A 298 -16.23 6.26 1.58
N TYR A 299 -15.34 7.10 1.07
CA TYR A 299 -15.03 7.16 -0.36
C TYR A 299 -13.88 6.24 -0.72
N GLU A 300 -13.75 5.91 -2.00
CA GLU A 300 -12.66 5.12 -2.55
C GLU A 300 -11.64 6.00 -3.28
N LEU A 301 -10.39 5.53 -3.39
CA LEU A 301 -9.34 6.24 -4.12
C LEU A 301 -9.73 6.60 -5.55
N GLY A 302 -10.43 5.70 -6.25
CA GLY A 302 -10.92 5.93 -7.62
C GLY A 302 -12.01 7.00 -7.74
N GLU A 303 -12.56 7.45 -6.61
CA GLU A 303 -13.60 8.49 -6.57
C GLU A 303 -13.02 9.90 -6.40
N LEU A 304 -11.77 10.02 -5.99
CA LEU A 304 -11.12 11.31 -5.75
C LEU A 304 -10.94 12.13 -7.03
N GLY A 305 -11.11 13.45 -6.90
CA GLY A 305 -11.00 14.40 -8.02
C GLY A 305 -12.17 14.33 -9.01
N THR A 306 -13.26 13.66 -8.65
CA THR A 306 -14.46 13.53 -9.48
C THR A 306 -15.66 14.20 -8.83
N GLU A 307 -16.79 14.24 -9.54
CA GLU A 307 -18.08 14.67 -8.99
C GLU A 307 -18.56 13.85 -7.78
N CYS A 308 -18.08 12.61 -7.59
CA CYS A 308 -18.41 11.83 -6.40
C CYS A 308 -17.63 12.26 -5.17
N CYS A 309 -16.35 12.61 -5.34
CA CYS A 309 -15.50 13.05 -4.25
C CYS A 309 -14.46 14.03 -4.77
N LEU A 310 -14.65 15.32 -4.48
CA LEU A 310 -13.69 16.36 -4.88
C LEU A 310 -12.37 16.28 -4.10
N GLY A 311 -12.33 15.50 -3.01
CA GLY A 311 -11.29 15.55 -2.00
C GLY A 311 -11.59 16.61 -0.95
N ARG A 312 -10.54 17.26 -0.44
CA ARG A 312 -10.66 18.38 0.51
C ARG A 312 -11.37 19.57 -0.14
N THR A 313 -12.37 20.10 0.56
CA THR A 313 -13.13 21.30 0.16
C THR A 313 -12.96 22.48 1.10
N SER A 314 -12.36 22.29 2.29
CA SER A 314 -12.00 23.39 3.19
C SER A 314 -10.65 23.18 3.89
N GLN A 315 -10.04 24.28 4.34
CA GLN A 315 -8.75 24.23 5.03
C GLN A 315 -8.84 23.65 6.44
N GLU A 316 -10.02 23.65 7.05
CA GLU A 316 -10.22 23.14 8.42
C GLU A 316 -10.54 21.64 8.47
N GLN A 317 -10.87 21.03 7.32
CA GLN A 317 -11.25 19.61 7.28
C GLN A 317 -10.13 18.71 7.80
N ILE A 318 -10.47 17.77 8.68
CA ILE A 318 -9.63 16.63 8.99
C ILE A 318 -9.92 15.56 7.94
N THR A 319 -8.89 15.15 7.20
CA THR A 319 -9.01 14.11 6.17
C THR A 319 -8.29 12.86 6.62
N TYR A 320 -8.88 11.69 6.37
CA TYR A 320 -8.34 10.41 6.78
C TYR A 320 -8.31 9.42 5.62
N HIS A 321 -7.12 9.01 5.22
CA HIS A 321 -6.93 7.90 4.28
C HIS A 321 -6.53 6.63 5.03
N LYS A 322 -7.39 5.60 4.98
CA LYS A 322 -7.01 4.26 5.36
C LYS A 322 -6.60 3.45 4.13
N ASN A 323 -5.31 3.19 4.00
CA ASN A 323 -4.81 2.22 3.03
C ASN A 323 -5.14 0.80 3.54
N THR A 324 -6.33 0.28 3.16
CA THR A 324 -7.02 -0.83 3.86
C THR A 324 -6.41 -2.22 3.63
N ASN A 325 -5.67 -2.42 2.53
CA ASN A 325 -4.79 -3.56 2.21
C ASN A 325 -4.32 -3.37 0.76
N GLY A 326 -3.19 -4.00 0.39
CA GLY A 326 -2.74 -3.99 -1.01
C GLY A 326 -3.78 -4.56 -1.98
N ASN A 327 -3.91 -3.92 -3.15
CA ASN A 327 -4.84 -4.26 -4.22
C ASN A 327 -4.06 -4.63 -5.50
N GLY A 328 -4.62 -5.53 -6.32
CA GLY A 328 -3.96 -5.98 -7.56
C GLY A 328 -3.78 -4.89 -8.61
N VAL A 329 -4.61 -3.84 -8.63
CA VAL A 329 -4.44 -2.69 -9.53
C VAL A 329 -3.07 -2.04 -9.35
N ALA A 330 -2.70 -1.73 -8.11
CA ALA A 330 -1.41 -1.12 -7.81
C ALA A 330 -0.25 -2.06 -8.17
N ASP A 331 -0.43 -3.34 -7.83
CA ASP A 331 0.59 -4.37 -8.01
C ASP A 331 0.89 -4.65 -9.50
N LEU A 332 -0.16 -4.90 -10.30
CA LEU A 332 -0.02 -5.26 -11.71
C LEU A 332 0.38 -4.08 -12.59
N GLY A 333 -0.02 -2.86 -12.23
CA GLY A 333 0.46 -1.65 -12.90
C GLY A 333 1.97 -1.48 -12.77
N ILE A 334 2.48 -1.57 -11.54
CA ILE A 334 3.92 -1.47 -11.25
C ILE A 334 4.67 -2.65 -11.90
N ALA A 335 4.12 -3.87 -11.82
CA ALA A 335 4.68 -5.04 -12.50
C ALA A 335 4.77 -4.84 -14.02
N LYS A 336 3.73 -4.31 -14.66
CA LYS A 336 3.77 -3.99 -16.11
C LYS A 336 4.88 -3.02 -16.45
N ARG A 337 5.08 -1.97 -15.64
CA ARG A 337 6.17 -1.01 -15.85
C ARG A 337 7.54 -1.67 -15.69
N ALA A 338 7.72 -2.49 -14.66
CA ALA A 338 8.94 -3.26 -14.47
C ALA A 338 9.20 -4.23 -15.64
N TYR A 339 8.16 -4.90 -16.17
CA TYR A 339 8.25 -5.75 -17.36
C TYR A 339 8.78 -4.97 -18.57
N ASP A 340 8.17 -3.82 -18.88
CA ASP A 340 8.53 -3.04 -20.06
C ASP A 340 9.98 -2.54 -19.99
N LEU A 341 10.40 -2.06 -18.83
CA LEU A 341 11.77 -1.59 -18.59
C LEU A 341 12.78 -2.74 -18.61
N ALA A 342 12.50 -3.85 -17.92
CA ALA A 342 13.37 -5.02 -17.91
C ALA A 342 13.55 -5.60 -19.32
N LYS A 343 12.46 -5.67 -20.10
CA LYS A 343 12.49 -6.11 -21.50
C LYS A 343 13.35 -5.18 -22.36
N ALA A 344 13.21 -3.86 -22.20
CA ALA A 344 14.00 -2.87 -22.93
C ALA A 344 15.50 -2.95 -22.58
N ASP A 345 15.80 -3.20 -21.30
CA ASP A 345 17.16 -3.38 -20.78
C ASP A 345 17.77 -4.76 -21.10
N GLY A 346 17.02 -5.67 -21.71
CA GLY A 346 17.47 -7.05 -21.98
C GLY A 346 17.64 -7.91 -20.72
N ARG A 347 16.94 -7.60 -19.63
CA ARG A 347 16.94 -8.38 -18.38
C ARG A 347 15.96 -9.54 -18.44
N GLY A 348 16.27 -10.63 -17.74
CA GLY A 348 15.40 -11.80 -17.64
C GLY A 348 15.77 -12.94 -18.57
N THR A 349 14.93 -13.97 -18.57
CA THR A 349 15.09 -15.14 -19.43
C THR A 349 13.78 -15.41 -20.16
N TRP A 350 13.83 -15.53 -21.48
CA TRP A 350 12.65 -15.91 -22.27
C TRP A 350 12.37 -17.40 -22.14
N LEU A 351 11.15 -17.72 -21.73
CA LEU A 351 10.59 -19.07 -21.74
C LEU A 351 9.77 -19.26 -23.02
N GLU A 352 10.01 -20.34 -23.74
CA GLU A 352 9.22 -20.74 -24.89
C GLU A 352 8.14 -21.73 -24.43
N LEU A 353 6.87 -21.36 -24.63
CA LEU A 353 5.72 -22.21 -24.33
C LEU A 353 5.06 -22.65 -25.65
N ALA A 354 4.70 -23.94 -25.73
CA ALA A 354 3.89 -24.44 -26.84
C ALA A 354 2.53 -23.71 -26.88
N ASP A 355 2.01 -23.43 -28.07
CA ASP A 355 0.63 -22.96 -28.15
C ASP A 355 -0.30 -24.10 -27.71
N PRO A 356 -1.35 -23.83 -26.91
CA PRO A 356 -2.31 -24.87 -26.52
C PRO A 356 -2.90 -25.66 -27.70
N LYS A 357 -3.00 -25.03 -28.89
CA LYS A 357 -3.45 -25.69 -30.13
C LYS A 357 -2.45 -26.73 -30.66
N ASP A 358 -1.16 -26.57 -30.31
CA ASP A 358 -0.07 -27.45 -30.72
C ASP A 358 0.11 -28.62 -29.72
N LEU A 359 -0.61 -28.61 -28.58
CA LEU A 359 -0.61 -29.72 -27.63
C LEU A 359 -1.46 -30.89 -28.15
N PRO A 360 -1.07 -32.15 -27.86
CA PRO A 360 -1.88 -33.32 -28.21
C PRO A 360 -3.30 -33.16 -27.69
N GLN A 361 -4.28 -33.13 -28.60
CA GLN A 361 -5.68 -33.07 -28.21
C GLN A 361 -6.11 -34.45 -27.69
N ALA A 362 -6.86 -34.45 -26.58
CA ALA A 362 -7.59 -35.65 -26.18
C ALA A 362 -8.64 -35.95 -27.26
N ILE A 363 -8.69 -37.21 -27.71
CA ILE A 363 -9.64 -37.71 -28.72
C ILE A 363 -11.06 -37.60 -28.20
#